data_AF-A0A963WM21-F1
#
_entry.id   AF-A0A963WM21-F1
#
_cell.length_a   1.000
_cell.length_b   1.000
_cell.length_c   1.000
_cell.angle_alpha   90.00
_cell.angle_beta   90.00
_cell.angle_gamma   90.00
#
_symmetry.space_group_name_H-M   'P 1'
#
loop_
_entity.id
_entity.type
_entity.pdbx_description
1 polymer ?
#
loop_
_entity_poly.entity_id
_entity_poly.type
_entity_poly.pdbx_seq_one_letter_code
_entity_poly.pdbx_strand_id
1 'polypeptide(L)' 'MVDDDRMPEELAKTAVMKSVRFRTLGCYPLTGAVESTAATLDDIIQEMLLTTTSERQGRVIDVDQSASMEKKKQEGYF' A
#
# COMPACT_ATOMS: atom_id res chain seq x y z
N MET A 1 12.03 -1.49 4.55
CA MET A 1 12.50 -0.23 3.94
C MET A 1 13.93 -0.46 3.48
N VAL A 2 14.68 0.57 3.05
CA VAL A 2 16.09 0.40 2.61
C VAL A 2 17.00 -0.07 3.75
N ASP A 3 16.60 0.21 4.99
CA ASP A 3 17.24 -0.16 6.24
C ASP A 3 16.88 -1.58 6.75
N ASP A 4 16.06 -2.33 6.03
CA ASP A 4 15.65 -3.68 6.42
C ASP A 4 16.61 -4.71 5.86
N ASP A 5 17.14 -5.61 6.70
CA ASP A 5 18.09 -6.65 6.28
C ASP A 5 17.56 -7.59 5.19
N ARG A 6 16.23 -7.65 5.00
CA ARG A 6 15.60 -8.46 3.95
C ARG A 6 15.56 -7.75 2.59
N MET A 7 15.95 -6.48 2.51
CA MET A 7 15.96 -5.70 1.27
C MET A 7 17.13 -6.16 0.36
N PRO A 8 16.87 -6.58 -0.89
CA PRO A 8 17.94 -6.93 -1.81
C PRO A 8 18.90 -5.75 -2.06
N GLU A 9 20.21 -5.99 -2.01
CA GLU A 9 21.24 -4.95 -2.19
C GLU A 9 21.05 -4.14 -3.49
N GLU A 10 20.68 -4.80 -4.58
CA GLU A 10 20.46 -4.16 -5.87
C GLU A 10 19.30 -3.15 -5.84
N LEU A 11 18.27 -3.42 -5.06
CA LEU A 11 17.14 -2.50 -4.86
C LEU A 11 17.51 -1.37 -3.89
N ALA A 12 18.34 -1.65 -2.89
CA ALA A 12 18.83 -0.63 -1.95
C ALA A 12 19.75 0.39 -2.66
N LYS A 13 20.64 -0.08 -3.56
CA LYS A 13 21.56 0.78 -4.35
C LYS A 13 20.84 1.79 -5.24
N THR A 14 19.62 1.48 -5.68
CA THR A 14 18.82 2.32 -6.59
C THR A 14 17.66 3.03 -5.87
N ALA A 15 17.61 2.95 -4.55
CA ALA A 15 16.54 3.54 -3.77
C ALA A 15 16.56 5.08 -3.81
N VAL A 16 15.37 5.69 -3.82
CA VAL A 16 15.19 7.14 -3.83
C VAL A 16 14.27 7.57 -2.69
N MET A 17 14.53 8.75 -2.13
CA MET A 17 13.63 9.35 -1.15
C MET A 17 12.37 9.83 -1.84
N LYS A 18 11.21 9.38 -1.34
CA LYS A 18 9.89 9.79 -1.83
C LYS A 18 8.94 10.02 -0.65
N SER A 19 8.05 10.99 -0.80
CA SER A 19 6.92 11.18 0.11
C SER A 19 5.83 10.19 -0.28
N VAL A 20 5.53 9.23 0.60
CA VAL A 20 4.58 8.16 0.34
C VAL A 20 3.69 7.90 1.55
N ARG A 21 2.47 7.43 1.30
CA ARG A 21 1.51 7.00 2.32
C ARG A 21 1.14 5.54 2.11
N PHE A 22 1.08 4.78 3.19
CA PHE A 22 0.51 3.44 3.19
C PHE A 22 -0.98 3.54 3.52
N ARG A 23 -1.85 3.21 2.56
CA ARG A 23 -3.31 3.21 2.77
C ARG A 23 -3.79 2.00 3.56
N THR A 24 -2.97 0.94 3.60
CA THR A 24 -3.16 -0.24 4.44
C THR A 24 -1.80 -0.72 4.92
N LEU A 25 -1.75 -1.35 6.09
CA LEU A 25 -0.53 -1.86 6.71
C LEU A 25 -0.57 -3.38 6.80
N GLY A 26 0.58 -4.00 6.61
CA GLY A 26 0.78 -5.42 6.81
C GLY A 26 2.24 -5.80 6.59
N CYS A 27 2.51 -7.07 6.30
CA CYS A 27 3.88 -7.53 6.15
C CYS A 27 4.62 -6.85 4.98
N TYR A 28 5.86 -6.44 5.23
CA TYR A 28 6.87 -6.20 4.19
C TYR A 28 7.39 -7.56 3.67
N PRO A 29 7.66 -7.74 2.36
CA PRO A 29 7.58 -6.77 1.25
C PRO A 29 6.22 -6.71 0.53
N LEU A 30 5.13 -7.16 1.17
CA LEU A 30 3.83 -7.38 0.51
C LEU A 30 2.87 -6.18 0.57
N THR A 31 3.37 -5.01 0.98
CA THR A 31 2.58 -3.78 1.14
C THR A 31 3.23 -2.66 0.35
N GLY A 32 2.54 -2.17 -0.68
CA GLY A 32 2.93 -1.03 -1.49
C GLY A 32 2.38 0.28 -0.90
N ALA A 33 3.20 1.34 -0.98
CA ALA A 33 2.79 2.69 -0.69
C ALA A 33 2.29 3.40 -1.95
N VAL A 34 1.54 4.50 -1.77
CA VAL A 34 1.19 5.44 -2.83
C VAL A 34 1.95 6.74 -2.63
N GLU A 35 2.34 7.43 -3.69
CA GLU A 35 2.91 8.78 -3.57
C GLU A 35 1.85 9.71 -2.98
N SER A 36 2.25 10.47 -1.96
CA SER A 36 1.34 11.36 -1.23
C SER A 36 2.14 12.43 -0.50
N THR A 37 1.67 13.67 -0.58
CA THR A 37 2.17 14.82 0.19
C THR A 37 1.20 15.22 1.31
N ALA A 38 0.16 14.42 1.56
CA ALA A 38 -0.84 14.71 2.58
C ALA A 38 -0.17 14.70 3.97
N ALA A 39 -0.26 15.83 4.68
CA ALA A 39 0.35 16.00 6.00
C ALA A 39 -0.69 16.22 7.10
N THR A 40 -1.94 16.49 6.72
CA THR A 40 -3.05 16.76 7.65
C THR A 40 -4.23 15.81 7.42
N LEU A 41 -5.16 15.78 8.38
CA LEU A 41 -6.39 15.01 8.25
C LEU A 41 -7.22 15.48 7.04
N ASP A 42 -7.32 16.79 6.83
CA ASP A 42 -8.08 17.35 5.72
C ASP A 42 -7.48 16.95 4.38
N ASP A 43 -6.15 16.96 4.25
CA ASP A 43 -5.45 16.48 3.04
C ASP A 43 -5.76 15.00 2.78
N ILE A 44 -5.77 14.17 3.82
CA ILE A 44 -6.08 12.74 3.70
C ILE A 44 -7.53 12.55 3.24
N ILE A 45 -8.48 13.31 3.80
CA ILE A 45 -9.88 13.24 3.42
C ILE A 45 -10.05 13.61 1.94
N GLN A 46 -9.42 14.71 1.50
CA GLN A 46 -9.47 15.12 0.09
C GLN A 46 -8.86 14.07 -0.84
N GLU A 47 -7.70 13.52 -0.48
CA GLU A 47 -7.05 12.45 -1.24
C GLU A 47 -7.97 11.21 -1.34
N MET A 48 -8.62 10.83 -0.25
CA MET A 48 -9.54 9.69 -0.23
C MET A 48 -10.80 9.92 -1.07
N LEU A 49 -11.37 11.13 -1.05
CA LEU A 49 -12.54 11.47 -1.86
C LEU A 49 -12.27 11.43 -3.36
N LEU A 50 -11.05 11.78 -3.77
CA LEU A 50 -10.64 11.77 -5.18
C LEU A 50 -10.16 10.40 -5.66
N THR A 51 -9.89 9.47 -4.74
CA THR A 51 -9.36 8.15 -5.09
C THR A 51 -10.49 7.17 -5.40
N THR A 52 -10.45 6.56 -6.57
CA THR A 52 -11.44 5.56 -7.03
C THR A 52 -11.00 4.11 -6.80
N THR A 53 -9.84 3.91 -6.20
CA THR A 53 -9.25 2.59 -5.97
C THR A 53 -9.33 2.17 -4.51
N SER A 54 -9.57 0.87 -4.29
CA SER A 54 -9.63 0.27 -2.95
C SER A 54 -8.37 0.59 -2.13
N GLU A 55 -8.57 0.76 -0.82
CA GLU A 55 -7.49 0.93 0.16
C GLU A 55 -6.46 -0.21 0.10
N ARG A 56 -6.90 -1.42 -0.29
CA ARG A 56 -6.06 -2.63 -0.37
C ARG A 56 -5.38 -2.85 -1.72
N GLN A 57 -5.51 -1.93 -2.68
CA GLN A 57 -4.84 -2.04 -3.99
C GLN A 57 -3.32 -2.23 -3.86
N GLY A 58 -2.70 -1.69 -2.80
CA GLY A 58 -1.26 -1.84 -2.56
C GLY A 58 -0.81 -3.21 -2.03
N ARG A 59 -1.73 -4.15 -1.75
CA ARG A 59 -1.38 -5.47 -1.21
C ARG A 59 -1.11 -6.45 -2.35
N VAL A 60 0.15 -6.85 -2.50
CA VAL A 60 0.57 -7.80 -3.56
C VAL A 60 -0.19 -9.12 -3.47
N ILE A 61 -0.54 -9.56 -2.26
CA ILE A 61 -1.30 -10.78 -2.01
C ILE A 61 -2.76 -10.73 -2.49
N ASP A 62 -3.31 -9.53 -2.71
CA ASP A 62 -4.70 -9.36 -3.13
C ASP A 62 -4.83 -9.38 -4.67
N VAL A 63 -3.71 -9.49 -5.41
CA VAL A 63 -3.66 -9.63 -6.88
C VAL A 63 -4.16 -11.00 -7.34
N ASP A 64 -3.89 -12.06 -6.58
CA ASP A 64 -4.40 -13.41 -6.85
C ASP A 64 -5.82 -13.54 -6.29
N GLN A 65 -6.82 -13.43 -7.18
CA GLN A 65 -8.24 -13.34 -6.82
C GLN A 65 -8.80 -14.58 -6.12
N SER A 66 -8.09 -15.70 -6.10
CA SER A 66 -8.58 -16.96 -5.52
C SER A 66 -8.61 -16.94 -3.98
N ALA A 67 -7.66 -16.26 -3.34
CA ALA A 67 -7.55 -16.16 -1.87
C ALA A 67 -7.58 -14.70 -1.35
N SER A 68 -7.80 -13.73 -2.24
CA SER A 68 -7.84 -12.30 -1.92
C SER A 68 -8.88 -11.98 -0.85
N MET A 69 -8.46 -11.26 0.20
CA MET A 69 -9.35 -10.86 1.28
C MET A 69 -10.34 -9.79 0.83
N GLU A 70 -10.00 -9.01 -0.20
CA GLU A 70 -10.93 -8.07 -0.84
C GLU A 70 -12.13 -8.79 -1.46
N LYS A 71 -11.90 -9.95 -2.09
CA LYS A 71 -12.98 -10.76 -2.66
C LYS A 71 -13.89 -11.30 -1.55
N LYS A 72 -13.31 -11.84 -0.47
CA LYS A 72 -14.08 -12.30 0.70
C LYS A 72 -14.90 -11.16 1.34
N LYS A 73 -14.36 -9.94 1.42
CA LYS A 73 -15.09 -8.75 1.87
C LYS A 73 -16.27 -8.42 0.95
N GLN A 74 -16.07 -8.44 -0.37
CA GLN A 74 -17.15 -8.23 -1.34
C GLN A 74 -18.23 -9.31 -1.27
N GLU A 75 -17.85 -10.54 -0.94
CA GLU A 75 -18.74 -11.69 -0.74
C GLU A 75 -19.47 -11.67 0.62
N GLY A 76 -19.22 -10.66 1.47
CA GLY A 76 -19.89 -10.51 2.77
C GLY A 76 -19.37 -11.45 3.85
N TYR A 77 -18.13 -11.94 3.71
CA TYR A 77 -17.48 -12.79 4.72
C TYR A 77 -17.09 -12.03 6.00
N PHE A 78 -17.24 -10.70 6.00
CA PHE A 78 -16.94 -9.77 7.09
C PHE A 78 -18.07 -8.76 7.26
#